data_AF-E1YB76-F1
#
_entry.id   AF-E1YB76-F1
#
_cell.length_a   1.000
_cell.length_b   1.000
_cell.length_c   1.000
_cell.angle_alpha   90.00
_cell.angle_beta   90.00
_cell.angle_gamma   90.00
#
_symmetry.space_group_name_H-M   'P 1'
#
loop_
_entity.id
_entity.type
_entity.pdbx_description
1 polymer ?
#
loop_
_entity_poly.entity_id
_entity_poly.type
_entity_poly.pdbx_seq_one_letter_code
_entity_poly.pdbx_strand_id
1 'polypeptide(L)'
;MGQGSDTVMAMMAAEELGIDMDKIRIVSGDTDVCPYSAGSASQRITFHSGMATKRAAADAKARLFEAVAGRLEARIDDLEAGDNRIYIKGTPDKGMTFREAIWASQEDNKGREVMGHGTWRHEVDPAEMKAIYETGKGNYAPAYIFSAGTAEVKVDRKTGQVDVEAFCFAMDVGKPVNPIMVEGQLEGGLHMGNG
;
A
#
# COMPACT_ATOMS: atom_id res chain seq x y z
N MET A 1 0.57 3.08 14.76
CA MET A 1 -0.20 3.88 15.73
C MET A 1 -1.70 3.62 15.62
N GLY A 2 -2.12 2.37 15.39
CA GLY A 2 -3.55 2.01 15.28
C GLY A 2 -4.20 2.20 13.91
N GLN A 3 -3.60 2.95 12.98
CA GLN A 3 -4.21 3.27 11.67
C GLN A 3 -4.19 2.11 10.65
N GLY A 4 -3.64 0.94 10.99
CA GLY A 4 -3.65 -0.25 10.12
C GLY A 4 -2.61 -0.27 8.99
N SER A 5 -1.51 0.49 9.10
CA SER A 5 -0.46 0.56 8.07
C SER A 5 0.08 -0.82 7.67
N ASP A 6 0.36 -1.69 8.65
CA ASP A 6 1.01 -2.97 8.41
C ASP A 6 0.06 -3.91 7.64
N THR A 7 -1.23 -3.90 8.00
CA THR A 7 -2.30 -4.58 7.26
C THR A 7 -2.39 -4.09 5.82
N VAL A 8 -2.38 -2.77 5.60
CA VAL A 8 -2.40 -2.18 4.25
C VAL A 8 -1.18 -2.61 3.43
N MET A 9 0.03 -2.57 4.01
CA MET A 9 1.24 -3.01 3.32
C MET A 9 1.17 -4.49 2.96
N ALA A 10 0.66 -5.33 3.87
CA ALA A 10 0.51 -6.76 3.63
C ALA A 10 -0.49 -7.05 2.49
N MET A 11 -1.64 -6.37 2.47
CA MET A 11 -2.63 -6.49 1.39
C MET A 11 -2.03 -6.10 0.03
N MET A 12 -1.32 -4.98 -0.03
CA MET A 12 -0.69 -4.51 -1.27
C MET A 12 0.40 -5.47 -1.77
N ALA A 13 1.21 -6.02 -0.87
CA ALA A 13 2.23 -7.01 -1.23
C ALA A 13 1.60 -8.34 -1.69
N ALA A 14 0.58 -8.81 -0.98
CA ALA A 14 -0.14 -10.05 -1.30
C ALA A 14 -0.77 -9.98 -2.69
N GLU A 15 -1.47 -8.88 -2.99
CA GLU A 15 -2.11 -8.67 -4.28
C GLU A 15 -1.09 -8.55 -5.41
N GLU A 16 0.02 -7.82 -5.19
CA GLU A 16 1.08 -7.73 -6.19
C GLU A 16 1.76 -9.09 -6.45
N LEU A 17 1.95 -9.92 -5.42
CA LEU A 17 2.55 -11.25 -5.54
C LEU A 17 1.58 -12.32 -6.04
N GLY A 18 0.27 -12.07 -5.98
CA GLY A 18 -0.76 -13.05 -6.34
C GLY A 18 -0.91 -14.18 -5.32
N ILE A 19 -0.66 -13.92 -4.03
CA ILE A 19 -0.75 -14.90 -2.94
C ILE A 19 -1.68 -14.43 -1.83
N ASP A 20 -2.07 -15.36 -0.96
CA ASP A 20 -2.89 -15.06 0.21
C ASP A 20 -2.15 -14.13 1.19
N MET A 21 -2.88 -13.22 1.83
CA MET A 21 -2.33 -12.27 2.80
C MET A 21 -1.72 -12.96 4.03
N ASP A 22 -2.20 -14.15 4.42
CA ASP A 22 -1.68 -14.92 5.56
C ASP A 22 -0.25 -15.44 5.36
N LYS A 23 0.24 -15.42 4.11
CA LYS A 23 1.62 -15.73 3.73
C LYS A 23 2.54 -14.53 3.84
N ILE A 24 2.03 -13.34 4.13
CA ILE A 24 2.81 -12.12 4.28
C ILE A 24 3.09 -11.86 5.76
N ARG A 25 4.37 -11.73 6.10
CA ARG A 25 4.82 -11.25 7.41
C ARG A 25 5.45 -9.88 7.26
N ILE A 26 4.97 -8.93 8.06
CA ILE A 26 5.55 -7.59 8.13
C ILE A 26 6.52 -7.51 9.31
N VAL A 27 7.66 -6.88 9.08
CA VAL A 27 8.58 -6.40 10.13
C VAL A 27 8.60 -4.88 9.99
N SER A 28 8.29 -4.16 11.06
CA SER A 28 8.15 -2.71 11.06
C SER A 28 8.75 -2.10 12.34
N GLY A 29 9.32 -0.90 12.25
CA GLY A 29 9.75 -0.12 13.41
C GLY A 29 11.13 -0.48 14.01
N ASP A 30 11.89 -1.37 13.40
CA ASP A 30 13.24 -1.76 13.85
C ASP A 30 14.30 -1.25 12.87
N THR A 31 15.15 -0.31 13.28
CA THR A 31 16.17 0.30 12.41
C THR A 31 17.33 -0.63 12.05
N ASP A 32 17.50 -1.74 12.76
CA ASP A 32 18.55 -2.72 12.43
C ASP A 32 18.18 -3.53 11.17
N VAL A 33 16.88 -3.67 10.87
CA VAL A 33 16.38 -4.53 9.79
C VAL A 33 15.43 -3.83 8.82
N CYS A 34 14.83 -2.69 9.20
CA CYS A 34 13.93 -1.93 8.35
C CYS A 34 14.68 -0.80 7.62
N PRO A 35 14.43 -0.60 6.30
CA PRO A 35 14.99 0.52 5.58
C PRO A 35 14.44 1.87 6.07
N TYR A 36 15.15 2.94 5.74
CA TYR A 36 14.75 4.30 6.10
C TYR A 36 13.32 4.64 5.64
N SER A 37 12.56 5.25 6.55
CA SER A 37 11.26 5.84 6.27
C SER A 37 11.17 7.20 6.98
N ALA A 38 10.54 8.18 6.33
CA ALA A 38 10.28 9.50 6.92
C ALA A 38 9.23 9.48 8.06
N GLY A 39 8.78 8.30 8.48
CA GLY A 39 7.86 8.12 9.59
C GLY A 39 6.38 8.25 9.22
N SER A 40 5.54 7.94 10.20
CA SER A 40 4.07 8.01 10.11
C SER A 40 3.57 9.42 10.44
N ALA A 41 3.47 10.27 9.42
CA ALA A 41 2.91 11.62 9.51
C ALA A 41 2.28 12.04 8.17
N SER A 42 1.52 13.13 8.17
CA SER A 42 0.98 13.76 6.95
C SER A 42 0.21 12.81 6.01
N GLN A 43 -0.49 11.83 6.58
CA GLN A 43 -1.28 10.82 5.84
C GLN A 43 -0.51 10.09 4.73
N ARG A 44 0.82 10.01 4.84
CA ARG A 44 1.68 9.62 3.72
C ARG A 44 1.89 8.12 3.56
N ILE A 45 1.68 7.34 4.62
CA ILE A 45 2.17 5.95 4.72
C ILE A 45 1.55 5.05 3.65
N THR A 46 0.22 5.03 3.53
CA THR A 46 -0.47 4.20 2.52
C THR A 46 0.02 4.52 1.11
N PHE A 47 0.24 5.80 0.80
CA PHE A 47 0.69 6.21 -0.52
C PHE A 47 2.18 5.93 -0.74
N HIS A 48 3.07 6.47 0.11
CA HIS A 48 4.51 6.40 -0.10
C HIS A 48 5.06 5.00 0.19
N SER A 49 4.83 4.50 1.41
CA SER A 49 5.31 3.18 1.80
C SER A 49 4.56 2.10 1.04
N GLY A 50 3.28 2.28 0.74
CA GLY A 50 2.52 1.33 -0.07
C GLY A 50 3.05 1.22 -1.49
N MET A 51 3.38 2.33 -2.14
CA MET A 51 4.00 2.29 -3.47
C MET A 51 5.40 1.68 -3.44
N ALA A 52 6.20 1.94 -2.40
CA ALA A 52 7.49 1.29 -2.22
C ALA A 52 7.34 -0.23 -2.02
N THR A 53 6.38 -0.66 -1.19
CA THR A 53 6.03 -2.07 -0.98
C THR A 53 5.59 -2.74 -2.28
N LYS A 54 4.70 -2.09 -3.05
CA LYS A 54 4.26 -2.59 -4.35
C LYS A 54 5.43 -2.76 -5.32
N ARG A 55 6.33 -1.78 -5.40
CA ARG A 55 7.55 -1.88 -6.23
C ARG A 55 8.47 -3.01 -5.77
N ALA A 56 8.66 -3.20 -4.46
CA ALA A 56 9.46 -4.29 -3.92
C ALA A 56 8.86 -5.67 -4.22
N ALA A 57 7.54 -5.80 -4.05
CA ALA A 57 6.80 -7.02 -4.40
C ALA A 57 6.87 -7.33 -5.90
N ALA A 58 6.74 -6.32 -6.76
CA ALA A 58 6.87 -6.47 -8.20
C ALA A 58 8.30 -6.91 -8.61
N ASP A 59 9.35 -6.33 -8.01
CA ASP A 59 10.75 -6.75 -8.24
C ASP A 59 10.98 -8.19 -7.78
N ALA A 60 10.47 -8.58 -6.61
CA ALA A 60 10.53 -9.97 -6.13
C ALA A 60 9.81 -10.93 -7.09
N LYS A 61 8.61 -10.57 -7.54
CA LYS A 61 7.83 -11.35 -8.51
C LYS A 61 8.58 -11.52 -9.84
N ALA A 62 9.17 -10.46 -10.37
CA ALA A 62 9.95 -10.50 -11.61
C ALA A 62 11.14 -11.47 -11.50
N ARG A 63 11.89 -11.42 -10.39
CA ARG A 63 13.00 -12.35 -10.13
C ARG A 63 12.54 -13.79 -9.97
N LEU A 64 11.38 -14.00 -9.36
CA LEU A 64 10.78 -15.33 -9.28
C LEU A 64 10.38 -15.84 -10.67
N PHE A 65 9.81 -14.98 -11.52
CA PHE A 65 9.48 -15.30 -12.91
C PHE A 65 10.71 -15.66 -13.71
N GLU A 66 11.80 -14.90 -13.61
CA GLU A 66 13.10 -15.23 -14.21
C GLU A 66 13.58 -16.62 -13.82
N ALA A 67 13.40 -17.00 -12.55
CA ALA A 67 13.84 -18.29 -12.03
C ALA A 67 12.98 -19.47 -12.56
N VAL A 68 11.68 -19.26 -12.83
CA VAL A 68 10.76 -20.37 -13.18
C VAL A 68 10.33 -20.40 -14.65
N ALA A 69 10.57 -19.33 -15.41
CA ALA A 69 10.19 -19.22 -16.82
C ALA A 69 10.71 -20.38 -17.67
N GLY A 70 11.95 -20.82 -17.43
CA GLY A 70 12.54 -21.96 -18.13
C GLY A 70 11.77 -23.27 -17.91
N ARG A 71 11.23 -23.49 -16.70
CA ARG A 71 10.41 -24.69 -16.40
C ARG A 71 9.02 -24.64 -16.99
N LEU A 72 8.49 -23.43 -17.22
CA LEU A 72 7.20 -23.21 -17.85
C LEU A 72 7.30 -23.13 -19.39
N GLU A 73 8.51 -23.17 -19.94
CA GLU A 73 8.77 -22.98 -21.38
C GLU A 73 8.10 -21.70 -21.94
N ALA A 74 8.06 -20.65 -21.12
CA ALA A 74 7.34 -19.41 -21.40
C ALA A 74 8.27 -18.19 -21.31
N ARG A 75 7.89 -17.10 -21.98
CA ARG A 75 8.58 -15.81 -21.79
C ARG A 75 8.13 -15.21 -20.45
N ILE A 76 9.04 -14.51 -19.78
CA ILE A 76 8.76 -13.82 -18.50
C ILE A 76 7.56 -12.87 -18.64
N ASP A 77 7.48 -12.14 -19.76
CA ASP A 77 6.39 -11.19 -20.04
C ASP A 77 5.02 -11.88 -20.21
N ASP A 78 5.01 -13.18 -20.47
CA ASP A 78 3.80 -14.00 -20.63
C ASP A 78 3.38 -14.67 -19.31
N LEU A 79 4.08 -14.44 -18.20
CA LEU A 79 3.74 -14.98 -16.89
C LEU A 79 2.84 -14.02 -16.08
N GLU A 80 1.93 -14.60 -15.33
CA GLU A 80 1.08 -13.95 -14.32
C GLU A 80 1.13 -14.73 -13.01
N ALA A 81 0.85 -14.03 -11.92
CA ALA A 81 0.71 -14.62 -10.60
C ALA A 81 -0.66 -14.25 -10.02
N GLY A 82 -1.34 -15.24 -9.45
CA GLY A 82 -2.68 -15.12 -8.91
C GLY A 82 -3.13 -16.44 -8.29
N ASP A 83 -4.05 -16.38 -7.33
CA ASP A 83 -4.59 -17.56 -6.63
C ASP A 83 -3.52 -18.53 -6.11
N ASN A 84 -2.40 -17.99 -5.62
CA ASN A 84 -1.24 -18.75 -5.14
C ASN A 84 -0.56 -19.61 -6.21
N ARG A 85 -0.61 -19.17 -7.47
CA ARG A 85 -0.04 -19.84 -8.63
C ARG A 85 0.72 -18.85 -9.50
N ILE A 86 1.63 -19.39 -10.31
CA ILE A 86 2.27 -18.71 -11.42
C ILE A 86 1.88 -19.46 -12.68
N TYR A 87 1.32 -18.77 -13.67
CA TYR A 87 0.76 -19.38 -14.88
C TYR A 87 1.00 -18.51 -16.11
N ILE A 88 0.83 -19.11 -17.29
CA ILE A 88 0.95 -18.43 -18.58
C ILE A 88 -0.34 -17.67 -18.89
N LYS A 89 -0.22 -16.40 -19.29
CA LYS A 89 -1.32 -15.53 -19.71
C LYS A 89 -2.22 -16.22 -20.74
N GLY A 90 -3.52 -16.17 -20.51
CA GLY A 90 -4.52 -16.79 -21.40
C GLY A 90 -4.63 -18.31 -21.29
N THR A 91 -3.74 -19.00 -20.57
CA THR A 91 -3.84 -20.45 -20.28
C THR A 91 -3.53 -20.75 -18.81
N PRO A 92 -4.42 -20.39 -17.85
CA PRO A 92 -4.17 -20.56 -16.41
C PRO A 92 -3.88 -21.99 -15.96
N ASP A 93 -4.35 -22.99 -16.72
CA ASP A 93 -4.07 -24.41 -16.48
C ASP A 93 -2.58 -24.75 -16.67
N LYS A 94 -1.87 -23.99 -17.51
CA LYS A 94 -0.42 -24.12 -17.71
C LYS A 94 0.32 -23.22 -16.73
N GLY A 95 0.67 -23.81 -15.59
CA GLY A 95 1.36 -23.12 -14.52
C GLY A 95 1.79 -24.07 -13.41
N MET A 96 2.29 -23.48 -12.33
CA MET A 96 2.69 -24.17 -11.11
C MET A 96 2.16 -23.43 -9.88
N THR A 97 2.08 -24.11 -8.77
CA THR A 97 1.80 -23.48 -7.47
C THR A 97 2.95 -22.57 -7.07
N PHE A 98 2.66 -21.56 -6.25
CA PHE A 98 3.69 -20.67 -5.71
C PHE A 98 4.74 -21.44 -4.90
N ARG A 99 4.34 -22.52 -4.21
CA ARG A 99 5.25 -23.42 -3.49
C ARG A 99 6.23 -24.13 -4.43
N GLU A 100 5.74 -24.65 -5.55
CA GLU A 100 6.60 -25.27 -6.58
C GLU A 100 7.53 -24.24 -7.20
N ALA A 101 7.07 -23.01 -7.42
CA ALA A 101 7.90 -21.92 -7.92
C ALA A 101 9.03 -21.56 -6.97
N ILE A 102 8.76 -21.48 -5.66
CA ILE A 102 9.80 -21.24 -4.65
C ILE A 102 10.80 -22.40 -4.60
N TRP A 103 10.33 -23.65 -4.64
CA TRP A 103 11.23 -24.82 -4.69
C TRP A 103 12.10 -24.80 -5.96
N ALA A 104 11.48 -24.56 -7.12
CA ALA A 104 12.17 -24.44 -8.40
C ALA A 104 13.23 -23.33 -8.37
N SER A 105 12.86 -22.17 -7.81
CA SER A 105 13.79 -21.06 -7.63
C SER A 105 14.98 -21.47 -6.76
N GLN A 106 14.81 -22.20 -5.66
CA GLN A 106 15.95 -22.60 -4.83
C GLN A 106 16.93 -23.54 -5.54
N GLU A 107 16.40 -24.55 -6.24
CA GLU A 107 17.21 -25.52 -6.99
C GLU A 107 17.93 -24.85 -8.17
N ASP A 108 17.22 -24.02 -8.93
CA ASP A 108 17.74 -23.44 -10.17
C ASP A 108 18.52 -22.14 -9.94
N ASN A 109 18.25 -21.41 -8.84
CA ASN A 109 18.92 -20.15 -8.50
C ASN A 109 20.19 -20.36 -7.67
N LYS A 110 20.76 -21.57 -7.64
CA LYS A 110 22.03 -21.90 -6.96
C LYS A 110 22.04 -21.48 -5.48
N GLY A 111 20.91 -21.63 -4.79
CA GLY A 111 20.76 -21.25 -3.38
C GLY A 111 20.64 -19.74 -3.10
N ARG A 112 20.44 -18.90 -4.11
CA ARG A 112 20.16 -17.46 -3.90
C ARG A 112 18.69 -17.23 -3.58
N GLU A 113 18.46 -16.36 -2.62
CA GLU A 113 17.12 -15.93 -2.22
C GLU A 113 16.48 -15.02 -3.27
N VAL A 114 15.15 -15.07 -3.36
CA VAL A 114 14.38 -14.08 -4.11
C VAL A 114 14.17 -12.88 -3.21
N MET A 115 14.91 -11.81 -3.48
CA MET A 115 14.81 -10.54 -2.78
C MET A 115 14.37 -9.44 -3.73
N GLY A 116 13.26 -8.78 -3.42
CA GLY A 116 12.79 -7.59 -4.12
C GLY A 116 13.16 -6.31 -3.39
N HIS A 117 13.49 -5.25 -4.13
CA HIS A 117 13.72 -3.92 -3.58
C HIS A 117 12.81 -2.87 -4.23
N GLY A 118 12.30 -1.96 -3.42
CA GLY A 118 11.37 -0.93 -3.88
C GLY A 118 11.57 0.37 -3.13
N THR A 119 11.63 1.47 -3.88
CA THR A 119 11.63 2.83 -3.33
C THR A 119 10.57 3.66 -4.03
N TRP A 120 10.05 4.64 -3.31
CA TRP A 120 9.13 5.62 -3.87
C TRP A 120 9.45 7.01 -3.34
N ARG A 121 9.42 7.99 -4.24
CA ARG A 121 9.48 9.41 -3.94
C ARG A 121 8.58 10.16 -4.91
N HIS A 122 8.22 11.39 -4.55
CA HIS A 122 7.55 12.31 -5.46
C HIS A 122 8.39 12.49 -6.73
N GLU A 123 7.77 12.37 -7.90
CA GLU A 123 8.45 12.46 -9.21
C GLU A 123 8.54 13.92 -9.67
N VAL A 124 9.16 14.76 -8.83
CA VAL A 124 9.48 16.16 -9.12
C VAL A 124 10.99 16.34 -9.05
N ASP A 125 11.51 17.25 -9.88
CA ASP A 125 12.92 17.59 -9.88
C ASP A 125 13.39 18.02 -8.47
N PRO A 126 14.51 17.49 -7.95
CA PRO A 126 14.98 17.83 -6.60
C PRO A 126 15.23 19.34 -6.39
N ALA A 127 15.68 20.07 -7.42
CA ALA A 127 15.87 21.51 -7.34
C ALA A 127 14.52 22.24 -7.29
N GLU A 128 13.52 21.75 -8.04
CA GLU A 128 12.15 22.25 -7.96
C GLU A 128 11.55 22.02 -6.57
N MET A 129 11.61 20.80 -6.02
CA MET A 129 11.12 20.54 -4.66
C MET A 129 11.84 21.38 -3.60
N LYS A 130 13.15 21.60 -3.76
CA LYS A 130 13.90 22.48 -2.87
C LYS A 130 13.42 23.92 -2.97
N ALA A 131 13.17 24.42 -4.19
CA ALA A 131 12.62 25.75 -4.38
C ALA A 131 11.22 25.90 -3.77
N ILE A 132 10.34 24.91 -3.95
CA ILE A 132 9.01 24.88 -3.31
C ILE A 132 9.15 24.94 -1.79
N TYR A 133 10.05 24.14 -1.22
CA TYR A 133 10.31 24.11 0.22
C TYR A 133 10.83 25.45 0.77
N GLU A 134 11.78 26.09 0.07
CA GLU A 134 12.39 27.35 0.51
C GLU A 134 11.49 28.57 0.32
N THR A 135 10.67 28.57 -0.74
CA THR A 135 9.82 29.72 -1.09
C THR A 135 8.39 29.60 -0.58
N GLY A 136 7.94 28.39 -0.24
CA GLY A 136 6.55 28.09 0.07
C GLY A 136 5.60 28.21 -1.14
N LYS A 137 6.14 28.26 -2.37
CA LYS A 137 5.36 28.46 -3.60
C LYS A 137 5.47 27.25 -4.52
N GLY A 138 4.33 26.66 -4.87
CA GLY A 138 4.23 25.52 -5.78
C GLY A 138 3.47 24.35 -5.17
N ASN A 139 3.44 23.22 -5.87
CA ASN A 139 2.74 22.02 -5.41
C ASN A 139 3.70 21.04 -4.73
N TYR A 140 3.67 20.98 -3.40
CA TYR A 140 4.51 20.05 -2.64
C TYR A 140 3.94 18.62 -2.60
N ALA A 141 2.62 18.46 -2.71
CA ALA A 141 1.96 17.19 -2.46
C ALA A 141 1.78 16.38 -3.76
N PRO A 142 2.06 15.06 -3.74
CA PRO A 142 1.86 14.19 -4.89
C PRO A 142 0.39 13.93 -5.20
N ALA A 143 -0.48 14.09 -4.20
CA ALA A 143 -1.91 13.86 -4.28
C ALA A 143 -2.61 14.63 -3.15
N TYR A 144 -3.90 14.88 -3.33
CA TYR A 144 -4.76 15.54 -2.37
C TYR A 144 -5.96 14.64 -2.07
N ILE A 145 -6.36 14.59 -0.80
CA ILE A 145 -7.64 14.05 -0.39
C ILE A 145 -8.64 15.19 -0.29
N PHE A 146 -9.87 14.96 -0.73
CA PHE A 146 -10.95 15.94 -0.63
C PHE A 146 -12.03 15.40 0.29
N SER A 147 -12.68 16.28 1.05
CA SER A 147 -13.81 15.88 1.88
C SER A 147 -14.87 16.96 1.92
N ALA A 148 -16.10 16.53 2.14
CA ALA A 148 -17.26 17.38 2.37
C ALA A 148 -18.07 16.78 3.51
N GLY A 149 -18.58 17.62 4.39
CA GLY A 149 -19.40 17.18 5.51
C GLY A 149 -20.47 18.19 5.87
N THR A 150 -21.56 17.70 6.45
CA THR A 150 -22.62 18.51 7.03
C THR A 150 -23.01 17.95 8.39
N ALA A 151 -23.23 18.83 9.36
CA ALA A 151 -23.71 18.48 10.69
C ALA A 151 -25.08 19.12 10.93
N GLU A 152 -26.00 18.34 11.47
CA GLU A 152 -27.22 18.83 12.10
C GLU A 152 -26.95 18.98 13.59
N VAL A 153 -27.17 20.19 14.12
CA VAL A 153 -26.90 20.50 15.52
C VAL A 153 -28.11 21.15 16.18
N LYS A 154 -28.31 20.82 17.44
CA LYS A 154 -29.29 21.43 18.32
C LYS A 154 -28.56 22.30 19.33
N VAL A 155 -29.05 23.53 19.51
CA VAL A 155 -28.46 24.49 20.44
C VAL A 155 -29.49 24.92 21.47
N ASP A 156 -29.20 24.71 22.76
CA ASP A 156 -29.96 25.31 23.84
C ASP A 156 -29.60 26.80 23.94
N ARG A 157 -30.57 27.66 23.62
CA ARG A 157 -30.37 29.12 23.61
C ARG A 157 -30.19 29.74 25.00
N LYS A 158 -30.55 29.04 26.07
CA LYS A 158 -30.39 29.54 27.45
C LYS A 158 -29.03 29.18 28.04
N THR A 159 -28.55 27.97 27.77
CA THR A 159 -27.30 27.42 28.34
C THR A 159 -26.11 27.50 27.39
N GLY A 160 -26.37 27.61 26.08
CA GLY A 160 -25.35 27.54 25.04
C GLY A 160 -24.91 26.10 24.71
N GLN A 161 -25.49 25.08 25.32
CA GLN A 161 -25.16 23.69 25.04
C GLN A 161 -25.47 23.35 23.57
N VAL A 162 -24.54 22.65 22.91
CA VAL A 162 -24.65 22.20 21.52
C VAL A 162 -24.62 20.67 21.50
N ASP A 163 -25.66 20.07 20.95
CA ASP A 163 -25.75 18.63 20.72
C ASP A 163 -25.68 18.37 19.19
N VAL A 164 -24.79 17.47 18.75
CA VAL A 164 -24.75 17.04 17.35
C VAL A 164 -25.76 15.90 17.16
N GLU A 165 -26.82 16.16 16.40
CA GLU A 165 -27.94 15.23 16.19
C GLU A 165 -27.65 14.26 15.04
N ALA A 166 -27.03 14.76 13.97
CA ALA A 166 -26.65 13.97 12.81
C ALA A 166 -25.41 14.52 12.12
N PHE A 167 -24.65 13.62 11.47
CA PHE A 167 -23.48 13.99 10.68
C PHE A 167 -23.46 13.19 9.37
N CYS A 168 -23.15 13.86 8.26
CA CYS A 168 -22.85 13.24 6.98
C CYS A 168 -21.44 13.65 6.57
N PHE A 169 -20.60 12.67 6.20
CA PHE A 169 -19.24 12.92 5.76
C PHE A 169 -18.92 12.08 4.53
N ALA A 170 -18.35 12.73 3.52
CA ALA A 170 -17.81 12.07 2.35
C ALA A 170 -16.34 12.48 2.20
N MET A 171 -15.47 11.51 1.97
CA MET A 171 -14.06 11.74 1.70
C MET A 171 -13.66 10.97 0.44
N ASP A 172 -13.07 11.67 -0.51
CA ASP A 172 -12.36 11.08 -1.63
C ASP A 172 -11.01 10.56 -1.14
N VAL A 173 -10.94 9.23 -1.00
CA VAL A 173 -9.73 8.49 -0.63
C VAL A 173 -9.04 7.84 -1.84
N GLY A 174 -9.49 8.16 -3.06
CA GLY A 174 -9.14 7.44 -4.27
C GLY A 174 -9.65 5.99 -4.22
N LYS A 175 -8.75 5.03 -4.05
CA LYS A 175 -9.09 3.62 -3.90
C LYS A 175 -8.92 3.19 -2.44
N PRO A 176 -9.98 2.79 -1.72
CA PRO A 176 -9.84 2.21 -0.40
C PRO A 176 -9.12 0.86 -0.52
N VAL A 177 -7.93 0.74 0.09
CA VAL A 177 -7.22 -0.56 0.20
C VAL A 177 -8.00 -1.50 1.11
N ASN A 178 -8.52 -0.97 2.22
CA ASN A 178 -9.40 -1.68 3.14
C ASN A 178 -10.56 -0.77 3.54
N PRO A 179 -11.78 -0.98 3.02
CA PRO A 179 -12.93 -0.12 3.30
C PRO A 179 -13.27 -0.02 4.79
N ILE A 180 -13.19 -1.13 5.54
CA ILE A 180 -13.49 -1.16 6.98
C ILE A 180 -12.52 -0.26 7.76
N MET A 181 -11.23 -0.32 7.43
CA MET A 181 -10.24 0.55 8.08
C MET A 181 -10.42 2.01 7.70
N VAL A 182 -10.87 2.30 6.48
CA VAL A 182 -11.21 3.67 6.06
C VAL A 182 -12.37 4.20 6.89
N GLU A 183 -13.46 3.44 7.02
CA GLU A 183 -14.61 3.81 7.87
C GLU A 183 -14.17 4.11 9.30
N GLY A 184 -13.40 3.22 9.94
CA GLY A 184 -12.91 3.44 11.29
C GLY A 184 -12.00 4.68 11.43
N GLN A 185 -11.22 5.02 10.41
CA GLN A 185 -10.42 6.26 10.41
C GLN A 185 -11.32 7.51 10.28
N LEU A 186 -12.38 7.45 9.46
CA LEU A 186 -13.33 8.55 9.31
C LEU A 186 -14.09 8.77 10.61
N GLU A 187 -14.61 7.71 11.24
CA GLU A 187 -15.30 7.78 12.53
C GLU A 187 -14.42 8.37 13.64
N GLY A 188 -13.17 7.88 13.76
CA GLY A 188 -12.22 8.41 14.73
C GLY A 188 -11.86 9.88 14.50
N GLY A 189 -11.69 10.27 13.23
CA GLY A 189 -11.43 11.67 12.85
C GLY A 189 -12.61 12.59 13.14
N LEU A 190 -13.85 12.14 12.86
CA LEU A 190 -15.07 12.87 13.18
C LEU A 190 -15.25 13.05 14.69
N HIS A 191 -15.01 12.00 15.47
CA HIS A 191 -15.06 12.09 16.92
C HIS A 191 -14.03 13.08 17.48
N MET A 192 -12.81 13.07 16.94
CA MET A 192 -11.76 14.01 17.32
C MET A 192 -12.11 15.46 16.96
N GLY A 193 -12.72 15.69 15.80
CA GLY A 193 -13.15 17.03 15.39
C GLY A 193 -14.34 17.57 16.19
N ASN A 194 -15.10 16.70 16.84
CA ASN A 194 -16.22 17.08 17.70
C ASN A 194 -15.83 17.41 19.15
N GLY A 195 -14.69 16.88 19.63
CA GLY A 195 -14.18 17.11 20.98
C GLY A 195 -13.62 18.52 21.16
#